data_AF-A0A0C9N9A7-F1
#
_entry.id   AF-A0A0C9N9A7-F1
#
_cell.length_a   1.000
_cell.length_b   1.000
_cell.length_c   1.000
_cell.angle_alpha   90.00
_cell.angle_beta   90.00
_cell.angle_gamma   90.00
#
_symmetry.space_group_name_H-M   'P 1'
#
loop_
_entity.id
_entity.type
_entity.pdbx_description
1 polymer ?
#
loop_
_entity_poly.entity_id
_entity_poly.type
_entity_poly.pdbx_seq_one_letter_code
_entity_poly.pdbx_strand_id
1 'polypeptide(L)'
;MTKTNALIHLGQRYAIPIISITAAAAVVYSTCRFVFSINKSKPNSDTFQNATEIPTPGSRYPYIGHLLALGETPSKRIIQWHKELGPIIKIHPGQQTWVLVSSPELAHKIFVTHGSETSFRPYSTYASEHYSFRGKGIGFAQPGPSYNKNRSAVISILAPKQIETYMESIGNESVELAHRLLRATEEDGSVDPMQHFMLQALNVIHKVSFGDRFEAIEDPKFHELSSLIEETMTLGGFENDLASFLPILSIVDFFGGSQVKMKHFIKKKRDPVFKRLLKEAMSREGPNVVKSLEEQKYEFTEEDKIVLMCDIIAGGTDTTATSLSWNFAILSHHPDVQQKAAEEIDSFIRAHGRVPGFQDRLEMPYCIAIIKESMRYRPISPFGIPHSVQQDVLIDNFIIPKGAMLISSMDSMHKSAENYPNPETYSPERFMNNLKTMHAAANGKLEERDHYAFGWGRRLCPGIYLAEAQIFNTVIQVLARCSVEADDELGLPNIHESRSGGVTSMPLPMSYVAKNSTQKPGLEEQDQPKIHRIRITLTSRNVKNLEKVSSDLIQRAKDKQLKVKGPVRLPTKVLRITTRKSPCGNGSETFDRFEMRIHKRLIDLHSPSEIVKQITSISIEPGVEVEVTIA
;
A
#
# COMPACT_ATOMS: atom_id res chain seq x y z
N MET A 1 18.63 -7.19 26.58
CA MET A 1 19.44 -8.43 26.68
C MET A 1 20.75 -8.22 25.95
N THR A 2 21.88 -8.49 26.61
CA THR A 2 23.23 -8.00 26.30
C THR A 2 23.92 -8.71 25.11
N LYS A 3 24.85 -7.97 24.50
CA LYS A 3 25.76 -8.21 23.34
C LYS A 3 26.31 -9.63 23.07
N THR A 4 26.12 -10.58 23.98
CA THR A 4 26.59 -11.97 23.85
C THR A 4 25.56 -12.85 23.12
N ASN A 5 24.27 -12.52 23.16
CA ASN A 5 23.22 -13.41 22.64
C ASN A 5 23.13 -13.47 21.11
N ALA A 6 23.53 -12.42 20.38
CA ALA A 6 23.48 -12.43 18.91
C ALA A 6 24.48 -13.43 18.29
N LEU A 7 25.66 -13.59 18.91
CA LEU A 7 26.65 -14.59 18.50
C LEU A 7 26.39 -15.97 19.09
N ILE A 8 25.77 -16.07 20.27
CA ILE A 8 25.36 -17.36 20.86
C ILE A 8 24.21 -17.98 20.05
N HIS A 9 23.26 -17.18 19.54
CA HIS A 9 22.20 -17.69 18.67
C HIS A 9 22.71 -18.12 17.28
N LEU A 10 23.77 -17.47 16.75
CA LEU A 10 24.48 -17.94 15.55
C LEU A 10 25.34 -19.19 15.83
N GLY A 11 25.98 -19.27 17.00
CA GLY A 11 26.86 -20.38 17.39
C GLY A 11 26.11 -21.65 17.78
N GLN A 12 24.92 -21.55 18.38
CA GLN A 12 24.13 -22.71 18.80
C GLN A 12 23.46 -23.46 17.64
N ARG A 13 23.41 -22.88 16.42
CA ARG A 13 22.88 -23.56 15.22
C ARG A 13 23.95 -24.19 14.33
N TYR A 14 25.23 -23.88 14.51
CA TYR A 14 26.30 -24.33 13.61
C TYR A 14 27.55 -24.77 14.38
N ALA A 15 27.48 -25.94 15.02
CA ALA A 15 28.67 -26.61 15.53
C ALA A 15 29.39 -27.33 14.37
N ILE A 16 30.53 -26.79 13.94
CA ILE A 16 31.46 -27.45 12.99
C ILE A 16 32.66 -27.99 13.81
N PRO A 17 33.14 -29.23 13.58
CA PRO A 17 34.27 -29.79 14.32
C PRO A 17 35.61 -29.12 13.95
N ILE A 18 36.46 -28.93 14.95
CA ILE A 18 37.63 -28.03 15.01
C ILE A 18 38.89 -28.48 14.22
N ILE A 19 38.85 -29.51 13.37
CA ILE A 19 40.09 -30.11 12.82
C ILE A 19 40.58 -29.48 11.48
N SER A 20 39.92 -28.47 10.91
CA SER A 20 40.24 -27.98 9.55
C SER A 20 40.91 -26.59 9.45
N ILE A 21 41.34 -26.00 10.57
CA ILE A 21 41.69 -24.55 10.64
C ILE A 21 42.99 -24.19 9.88
N THR A 22 43.96 -25.11 9.77
CA THR A 22 45.26 -24.81 9.13
C THR A 22 45.25 -24.95 7.60
N ALA A 23 44.50 -25.90 7.04
CA ALA A 23 44.36 -26.05 5.58
C ALA A 23 43.44 -24.98 4.97
N ALA A 24 42.37 -24.60 5.68
CA ALA A 24 41.46 -23.53 5.25
C ALA A 24 42.16 -22.16 5.21
N ALA A 25 43.05 -21.85 6.17
CA ALA A 25 43.78 -20.59 6.21
C ALA A 25 44.73 -20.40 5.00
N ALA A 26 45.38 -21.47 4.52
CA ALA A 26 46.27 -21.43 3.37
C ALA A 26 45.51 -21.30 2.02
N VAL A 27 44.38 -21.99 1.89
CA VAL A 27 43.48 -21.84 0.73
C VAL A 27 42.86 -20.45 0.72
N VAL A 28 42.45 -19.92 1.89
CA VAL A 28 41.95 -18.55 2.05
C VAL A 28 43.04 -17.54 1.67
N TYR A 29 44.28 -17.69 2.14
CA TYR A 29 45.36 -16.77 1.79
C TYR A 29 45.70 -16.76 0.29
N SER A 30 45.73 -17.93 -0.35
CA SER A 30 46.04 -18.07 -1.78
C SER A 30 44.89 -17.60 -2.69
N THR A 31 43.63 -17.89 -2.35
CA THR A 31 42.47 -17.27 -3.03
C THR A 31 42.39 -15.77 -2.77
N CYS A 32 42.76 -15.29 -1.58
CA CYS A 32 42.81 -13.86 -1.28
C CYS A 32 43.83 -13.11 -2.13
N ARG A 33 45.01 -13.68 -2.37
CA ARG A 33 46.02 -13.10 -3.28
C ARG A 33 45.56 -13.11 -4.73
N PHE A 34 44.89 -14.18 -5.17
CA PHE A 34 44.38 -14.30 -6.54
C PHE A 34 43.22 -13.33 -6.80
N VAL A 35 42.26 -13.20 -5.88
CA VAL A 35 41.12 -12.28 -6.00
C VAL A 35 41.54 -10.80 -5.88
N PHE A 36 42.52 -10.46 -5.02
CA PHE A 36 43.08 -9.10 -4.96
C PHE A 36 43.81 -8.72 -6.25
N SER A 37 44.38 -9.70 -6.96
CA SER A 37 45.03 -9.47 -8.25
C SER A 37 44.04 -9.25 -9.39
N ILE A 38 42.80 -9.75 -9.27
CA ILE A 38 41.78 -9.67 -10.34
C ILE A 38 40.85 -8.46 -10.15
N ASN A 39 40.64 -7.97 -8.91
CA ASN A 39 39.77 -6.82 -8.63
C ASN A 39 40.47 -5.44 -8.61
N LYS A 40 41.72 -5.36 -9.08
CA LYS A 40 42.36 -4.07 -9.42
C LYS A 40 42.05 -3.67 -10.86
N SER A 41 40.77 -3.58 -11.22
CA SER A 41 40.38 -2.80 -12.39
C SER A 41 40.54 -1.32 -12.02
N LYS A 42 41.66 -0.71 -12.39
CA LYS A 42 41.75 0.76 -12.43
C LYS A 42 40.67 1.24 -13.40
N PRO A 43 39.87 2.27 -13.05
CA PRO A 43 38.92 2.85 -13.99
C PRO A 43 39.68 3.29 -15.24
N ASN A 44 39.17 2.88 -16.40
CA ASN A 44 39.74 3.22 -17.69
C ASN A 44 39.19 4.60 -18.11
N SER A 45 40.02 5.41 -18.78
CA SER A 45 39.77 6.71 -19.41
C SER A 45 40.03 7.99 -18.58
N ASP A 46 40.63 8.96 -19.26
CA ASP A 46 40.99 10.31 -18.81
C ASP A 46 39.80 11.15 -18.28
N THR A 47 38.57 10.63 -18.37
CA THR A 47 37.30 11.26 -17.98
C THR A 47 37.12 11.46 -16.47
N PHE A 48 37.93 10.79 -15.63
CA PHE A 48 37.74 10.74 -14.17
C PHE A 48 38.87 11.38 -13.36
N GLN A 49 39.83 12.05 -14.01
CA GLN A 49 41.05 12.54 -13.37
C GLN A 49 40.80 13.58 -12.24
N ASN A 50 39.62 14.21 -12.19
CA ASN A 50 39.25 15.23 -11.19
C ASN A 50 38.07 14.82 -10.28
N ALA A 51 37.72 13.54 -10.22
CA ALA A 51 36.61 13.10 -9.38
C ALA A 51 36.95 13.15 -7.89
N THR A 52 35.98 13.59 -7.07
CA THR A 52 36.06 13.57 -5.62
C THR A 52 35.66 12.18 -5.10
N GLU A 53 36.48 11.61 -4.22
CA GLU A 53 36.13 10.35 -3.58
C GLU A 53 35.00 10.55 -2.55
N ILE A 54 34.00 9.68 -2.60
CA ILE A 54 32.91 9.70 -1.61
C ILE A 54 33.47 9.34 -0.21
N PRO A 55 33.26 10.19 0.82
CA PRO A 55 33.73 9.95 2.18
C PRO A 55 33.30 8.58 2.73
N THR A 56 34.21 7.89 3.41
CA THR A 56 33.97 6.57 4.01
C THR A 56 34.26 6.63 5.52
N PRO A 57 33.35 6.17 6.40
CA PRO A 57 33.62 6.08 7.83
C PRO A 57 34.81 5.19 8.17
N GLY A 58 35.53 5.52 9.24
CA GLY A 58 36.75 4.81 9.66
C GLY A 58 36.51 3.41 10.26
N SER A 59 35.29 3.12 10.75
CA SER A 59 34.94 1.87 11.45
C SER A 59 34.75 0.68 10.49
N ARG A 60 35.81 0.29 9.78
CA ARG A 60 35.82 -0.78 8.78
C ARG A 60 36.70 -1.96 9.21
N TYR A 61 36.11 -3.15 9.28
CA TYR A 61 36.83 -4.39 9.56
C TYR A 61 37.20 -5.15 8.27
N PRO A 62 38.30 -5.92 8.24
CA PRO A 62 38.61 -6.78 7.11
C PRO A 62 37.45 -7.76 6.81
N TYR A 63 37.12 -7.93 5.52
CA TYR A 63 36.05 -8.80 4.97
C TYR A 63 34.60 -8.46 5.36
N ILE A 64 34.34 -8.12 6.62
CA ILE A 64 33.02 -7.79 7.17
C ILE A 64 32.67 -6.31 6.92
N GLY A 65 33.70 -5.48 6.72
CA GLY A 65 33.56 -4.06 6.44
C GLY A 65 32.82 -3.33 7.56
N HIS A 66 31.70 -2.68 7.24
CA HIS A 66 30.92 -1.84 8.17
C HIS A 66 29.76 -2.59 8.84
N LEU A 67 29.55 -3.89 8.56
CA LEU A 67 28.40 -4.64 9.11
C LEU A 67 28.33 -4.56 10.65
N LEU A 68 29.45 -4.74 11.34
CA LEU A 68 29.50 -4.66 12.80
C LEU A 68 29.31 -3.23 13.31
N ALA A 69 29.71 -2.23 12.54
CA ALA A 69 29.61 -0.83 12.93
C ALA A 69 28.18 -0.29 12.83
N LEU A 70 27.35 -0.86 11.93
CA LEU A 70 25.93 -0.52 11.78
C LEU A 70 25.12 -0.78 13.06
N GLY A 71 25.46 -1.84 13.80
CA GLY A 71 24.78 -2.21 15.05
C GLY A 71 23.33 -2.63 14.87
N GLU A 72 22.57 -2.65 15.97
CA GLU A 72 21.15 -3.08 15.98
C GLU A 72 20.21 -2.04 15.36
N THR A 73 20.62 -0.77 15.32
CA THR A 73 19.84 0.33 14.73
C THR A 73 20.63 1.04 13.63
N PRO A 74 20.71 0.43 12.42
CA PRO A 74 21.51 0.97 11.31
C PRO A 74 21.21 2.44 10.98
N SER A 75 19.95 2.87 11.09
CA SER A 75 19.54 4.25 10.77
C SER A 75 20.22 5.27 11.69
N LYS A 76 20.25 5.02 13.01
CA LYS A 76 20.91 5.89 14.00
C LYS A 76 22.40 6.06 13.69
N ARG A 77 23.07 4.95 13.34
CA ARG A 77 24.49 4.99 12.96
C ARG A 77 24.72 5.76 11.66
N ILE A 78 23.89 5.54 10.65
CA ILE A 78 24.01 6.21 9.36
C ILE A 78 23.75 7.73 9.49
N ILE A 79 22.80 8.14 10.32
CA ILE A 79 22.58 9.56 10.66
C ILE A 79 23.85 10.17 11.26
N GLN A 80 24.49 9.48 12.20
CA GLN A 80 25.74 9.94 12.81
C GLN A 80 26.83 10.12 11.74
N TRP A 81 27.03 9.15 10.85
CA TRP A 81 28.03 9.25 9.79
C TRP A 81 27.73 10.39 8.80
N HIS A 82 26.46 10.65 8.48
CA HIS A 82 26.10 11.80 7.67
C HIS A 82 26.43 13.14 8.36
N LYS A 83 26.25 13.24 9.68
CA LYS A 83 26.66 14.43 10.45
C LYS A 83 28.18 14.63 10.45
N GLU A 84 28.95 13.54 10.47
CA GLU A 84 30.42 13.59 10.52
C GLU A 84 31.07 13.80 9.14
N LEU A 85 30.50 13.24 8.08
CA LEU A 85 31.13 13.14 6.76
C LEU A 85 30.41 13.90 5.65
N GLY A 86 29.17 14.33 5.89
CA GLY A 86 28.38 15.15 4.97
C GLY A 86 27.25 14.40 4.23
N PRO A 87 26.72 15.04 3.16
CA PRO A 87 25.45 14.65 2.53
C PRO A 87 25.52 13.36 1.70
N ILE A 88 26.72 12.85 1.42
CA ILE A 88 26.95 11.60 0.71
C ILE A 88 28.06 10.82 1.40
N ILE A 89 27.81 9.54 1.66
CA ILE A 89 28.78 8.64 2.28
C ILE A 89 28.82 7.31 1.55
N LYS A 90 29.98 6.66 1.59
CA LYS A 90 30.22 5.33 1.03
C LYS A 90 30.53 4.40 2.19
N ILE A 91 29.79 3.30 2.29
CA ILE A 91 30.08 2.24 3.26
C ILE A 91 30.17 0.89 2.54
N HIS A 92 30.79 -0.06 3.23
CA HIS A 92 31.01 -1.40 2.71
C HIS A 92 30.52 -2.45 3.71
N PRO A 93 29.23 -2.80 3.75
CA PRO A 93 28.77 -3.93 4.54
C PRO A 93 29.13 -5.22 3.81
N GLY A 94 30.07 -5.98 4.38
CA GLY A 94 30.65 -7.15 3.71
C GLY A 94 31.40 -6.74 2.43
N GLN A 95 31.07 -7.41 1.33
CA GLN A 95 31.63 -7.12 0.00
C GLN A 95 30.80 -6.13 -0.83
N GLN A 96 29.63 -5.70 -0.34
CA GLN A 96 28.80 -4.75 -1.07
C GLN A 96 29.36 -3.33 -0.92
N THR A 97 29.08 -2.48 -1.91
CA THR A 97 29.35 -1.04 -1.83
C THR A 97 28.02 -0.33 -1.75
N TRP A 98 27.80 0.42 -0.68
CA TRP A 98 26.60 1.22 -0.48
C TRP A 98 26.99 2.70 -0.56
N VAL A 99 26.24 3.46 -1.35
CA VAL A 99 26.33 4.92 -1.41
C VAL A 99 25.02 5.45 -0.84
N LEU A 100 25.14 6.17 0.28
CA LEU A 100 24.01 6.71 1.02
C LEU A 100 23.97 8.22 0.86
N VAL A 101 22.77 8.76 0.68
CA VAL A 101 22.55 10.18 0.36
C VAL A 101 21.53 10.76 1.34
N SER A 102 21.87 11.88 1.98
CA SER A 102 21.03 12.55 2.98
C SER A 102 20.67 14.00 2.63
N SER A 103 21.10 14.53 1.48
CA SER A 103 20.63 15.80 0.92
C SER A 103 19.47 15.56 -0.07
N PRO A 104 18.33 16.27 0.07
CA PRO A 104 17.23 16.21 -0.91
C PRO A 104 17.66 16.62 -2.32
N GLU A 105 18.54 17.61 -2.47
CA GLU A 105 19.05 18.11 -3.74
C GLU A 105 19.88 17.05 -4.46
N LEU A 106 20.82 16.44 -3.72
CA LEU A 106 21.66 15.37 -4.26
C LEU A 106 20.84 14.10 -4.54
N ALA A 107 19.87 13.77 -3.68
CA ALA A 107 18.93 12.68 -3.92
C ALA A 107 18.10 12.92 -5.19
N HIS A 108 17.61 14.14 -5.41
CA HIS A 108 16.91 14.49 -6.64
C HIS A 108 17.81 14.31 -7.86
N LYS A 109 19.05 14.80 -7.83
CA LYS A 109 20.01 14.62 -8.94
C LYS A 109 20.29 13.15 -9.23
N ILE A 110 20.50 12.33 -8.21
CA ILE A 110 20.83 10.91 -8.35
C ILE A 110 19.62 10.12 -8.85
N PHE A 111 18.47 10.22 -8.16
CA PHE A 111 17.34 9.32 -8.38
C PHE A 111 16.34 9.84 -9.43
N VAL A 112 16.32 11.14 -9.70
CA VAL A 112 15.41 11.77 -10.68
C VAL A 112 16.19 12.13 -11.94
N THR A 113 17.17 13.05 -11.85
CA THR A 113 17.91 13.55 -13.03
C THR A 113 18.70 12.43 -13.72
N HIS A 114 19.43 11.61 -12.96
CA HIS A 114 20.16 10.44 -13.48
C HIS A 114 19.34 9.15 -13.38
N GLY A 115 18.02 9.25 -13.22
CA GLY A 115 17.14 8.10 -12.94
C GLY A 115 17.19 7.00 -14.02
N SER A 116 17.56 7.29 -15.26
CA SER A 116 17.78 6.28 -16.30
C SER A 116 18.94 5.33 -15.99
N GLU A 117 19.98 5.82 -15.31
CA GLU A 117 21.20 5.07 -14.99
C GLU A 117 21.18 4.50 -13.57
N THR A 118 20.40 5.12 -12.67
CA THR A 118 20.40 4.84 -11.23
C THR A 118 19.13 4.14 -10.74
N SER A 119 18.19 3.77 -11.62
CA SER A 119 16.93 3.11 -11.23
C SER A 119 16.96 1.59 -11.28
N PHE A 120 18.14 0.97 -11.39
CA PHE A 120 18.26 -0.48 -11.32
C PHE A 120 18.00 -0.99 -9.90
N ARG A 121 17.85 -2.30 -9.75
CA ARG A 121 17.69 -2.96 -8.45
C ARG A 121 18.91 -3.82 -8.14
N PRO A 122 19.37 -3.87 -6.88
CA PRO A 122 20.38 -4.84 -6.49
C PRO A 122 19.84 -6.26 -6.68
N TYR A 123 20.74 -7.18 -6.99
CA TYR A 123 20.40 -8.59 -7.07
C TYR A 123 20.17 -9.13 -5.66
N SER A 124 19.06 -9.83 -5.47
CA SER A 124 18.78 -10.64 -4.29
C SER A 124 18.27 -12.00 -4.73
N THR A 125 18.75 -13.08 -4.11
CA THR A 125 18.35 -14.44 -4.49
C THR A 125 16.85 -14.63 -4.33
N TYR A 126 16.24 -14.19 -3.23
CA TYR A 126 14.78 -14.29 -3.08
C TYR A 126 14.07 -13.33 -4.03
N ALA A 127 14.36 -12.03 -3.93
CA ALA A 127 13.55 -10.99 -4.60
C ALA A 127 13.67 -11.04 -6.13
N SER A 128 14.90 -11.23 -6.65
CA SER A 128 15.19 -11.22 -8.09
C SER A 128 14.92 -12.55 -8.76
N GLU A 129 15.35 -13.69 -8.18
CA GLU A 129 15.24 -15.00 -8.84
C GLU A 129 13.88 -15.67 -8.59
N HIS A 130 13.46 -15.78 -7.31
CA HIS A 130 12.29 -16.60 -6.94
C HIS A 130 10.99 -15.79 -6.88
N TYR A 131 10.98 -14.67 -6.16
CA TYR A 131 9.79 -13.84 -5.95
C TYR A 131 9.31 -13.22 -7.26
N SER A 132 10.18 -12.50 -7.97
CA SER A 132 9.80 -11.79 -9.18
C SER A 132 9.87 -12.64 -10.45
N PHE A 133 10.15 -13.94 -10.37
CA PHE A 133 10.38 -14.79 -11.56
C PHE A 133 11.34 -14.15 -12.56
N ARG A 134 12.53 -13.73 -12.09
CA ARG A 134 13.56 -13.05 -12.91
C ARG A 134 13.11 -11.72 -13.53
N GLY A 135 12.38 -10.91 -12.77
CA GLY A 135 12.12 -9.50 -13.14
C GLY A 135 10.71 -9.18 -13.65
N LYS A 136 9.69 -9.92 -13.21
CA LYS A 136 8.27 -9.53 -13.26
C LYS A 136 7.92 -8.58 -12.11
N GLY A 137 6.72 -8.02 -12.15
CA GLY A 137 6.28 -7.02 -11.18
C GLY A 137 6.92 -5.64 -11.41
N ILE A 138 6.94 -4.83 -10.35
CA ILE A 138 7.47 -3.46 -10.34
C ILE A 138 8.48 -3.21 -9.21
N GLY A 139 8.40 -3.99 -8.11
CA GLY A 139 9.25 -3.79 -6.93
C GLY A 139 10.72 -4.04 -7.22
N PHE A 140 11.03 -5.23 -7.75
CA PHE A 140 12.40 -5.72 -7.95
C PHE A 140 12.80 -5.90 -9.42
N ALA A 141 11.89 -5.62 -10.36
CA ALA A 141 12.16 -5.69 -11.79
C ALA A 141 13.21 -4.66 -12.23
N GLN A 142 14.14 -5.09 -13.08
CA GLN A 142 15.12 -4.19 -13.71
C GLN A 142 14.43 -3.26 -14.73
N PRO A 143 14.95 -2.04 -14.95
CA PRO A 143 14.47 -1.16 -16.01
C PRO A 143 14.47 -1.87 -17.37
N GLY A 144 13.35 -1.81 -18.08
CA GLY A 144 13.18 -2.49 -19.36
C GLY A 144 11.71 -2.59 -19.77
N PRO A 145 11.41 -3.26 -20.91
CA PRO A 145 10.05 -3.35 -21.43
C PRO A 145 9.05 -3.96 -20.44
N SER A 146 9.42 -5.04 -19.75
CA SER A 146 8.58 -5.70 -18.73
C SER A 146 8.23 -4.73 -17.59
N TYR A 147 9.26 -4.08 -17.01
CA TYR A 147 9.05 -3.09 -15.95
C TYR A 147 8.19 -1.90 -16.43
N ASN A 148 8.48 -1.34 -17.61
CA ASN A 148 7.74 -0.20 -18.13
C ASN A 148 6.26 -0.53 -18.37
N LYS A 149 5.98 -1.71 -18.93
CA LYS A 149 4.62 -2.26 -19.12
C LYS A 149 3.88 -2.33 -17.78
N ASN A 150 4.47 -3.04 -16.83
CA ASN A 150 3.91 -3.28 -15.50
C ASN A 150 3.70 -1.98 -14.72
N ARG A 151 4.70 -1.10 -14.72
CA ARG A 151 4.67 0.19 -14.04
C ARG A 151 3.59 1.10 -14.60
N SER A 152 3.44 1.16 -15.93
CA SER A 152 2.42 1.98 -16.58
C SER A 152 1.01 1.53 -16.22
N ALA A 153 0.76 0.22 -16.21
CA ALA A 153 -0.53 -0.32 -15.80
C ALA A 153 -0.84 0.01 -14.32
N VAL A 154 0.11 -0.21 -13.40
CA VAL A 154 -0.09 0.10 -11.98
C VAL A 154 -0.31 1.60 -11.74
N ILE A 155 0.41 2.50 -12.42
CA ILE A 155 0.17 3.95 -12.33
C ILE A 155 -1.24 4.29 -12.80
N SER A 156 -1.69 3.72 -13.91
CA SER A 156 -3.03 3.98 -14.43
C SER A 156 -4.12 3.54 -13.46
N ILE A 157 -3.94 2.39 -12.81
CA ILE A 157 -4.95 1.81 -11.92
C ILE A 157 -4.95 2.49 -10.55
N LEU A 158 -3.79 2.95 -10.07
CA LEU A 158 -3.66 3.67 -8.80
C LEU A 158 -3.64 5.20 -8.97
N ALA A 159 -4.02 5.70 -10.15
CA ALA A 159 -4.11 7.12 -10.43
C ALA A 159 -5.19 7.78 -9.54
N PRO A 160 -5.04 9.06 -9.16
CA PRO A 160 -5.99 9.76 -8.30
C PRO A 160 -7.46 9.60 -8.72
N LYS A 161 -7.75 9.82 -10.01
CA LYS A 161 -9.08 9.65 -10.60
C LYS A 161 -9.67 8.25 -10.40
N GLN A 162 -8.84 7.21 -10.45
CA GLN A 162 -9.29 5.84 -10.25
C GLN A 162 -9.52 5.56 -8.76
N ILE A 163 -8.62 6.01 -7.88
CA ILE A 163 -8.76 5.86 -6.42
C ILE A 163 -9.99 6.61 -5.90
N GLU A 164 -10.34 7.76 -6.48
CA GLU A 164 -11.55 8.51 -6.16
C GLU A 164 -12.83 7.69 -6.29
N THR A 165 -12.86 6.70 -7.19
CA THR A 165 -14.01 5.78 -7.32
C THR A 165 -14.19 4.83 -6.12
N TYR A 166 -13.17 4.68 -5.28
CA TYR A 166 -13.17 3.83 -4.09
C TYR A 166 -13.27 4.62 -2.77
N MET A 167 -13.44 5.95 -2.80
CA MET A 167 -13.41 6.79 -1.59
C MET A 167 -14.49 6.43 -0.56
N GLU A 168 -15.67 6.04 -1.02
CA GLU A 168 -16.73 5.56 -0.13
C GLU A 168 -16.30 4.28 0.61
N SER A 169 -15.71 3.32 -0.11
CA SER A 169 -15.18 2.10 0.53
C SER A 169 -14.03 2.40 1.49
N ILE A 170 -13.12 3.30 1.14
CA ILE A 170 -12.01 3.72 2.02
C ILE A 170 -12.59 4.35 3.30
N GLY A 171 -13.55 5.26 3.17
CA GLY A 171 -14.21 5.91 4.30
C GLY A 171 -14.94 4.91 5.21
N ASN A 172 -15.70 3.97 4.63
CA ASN A 172 -16.43 2.96 5.39
C ASN A 172 -15.50 2.05 6.20
N GLU A 173 -14.38 1.61 5.62
CA GLU A 173 -13.38 0.81 6.35
C GLU A 173 -12.70 1.60 7.48
N SER A 174 -12.53 2.91 7.33
CA SER A 174 -12.03 3.79 8.39
C SER A 174 -13.05 3.98 9.53
N VAL A 175 -14.35 4.07 9.21
CA VAL A 175 -15.43 4.09 10.22
C VAL A 175 -15.47 2.77 10.98
N GLU A 176 -15.44 1.64 10.27
CA GLU A 176 -15.47 0.31 10.89
C GLU A 176 -14.24 0.07 11.77
N LEU A 177 -13.06 0.55 11.36
CA LEU A 177 -11.89 0.54 12.22
C LEU A 177 -12.13 1.30 13.52
N ALA A 178 -12.65 2.54 13.48
CA ALA A 178 -12.90 3.32 14.68
C ALA A 178 -13.87 2.58 15.64
N HIS A 179 -14.93 1.97 15.13
CA HIS A 179 -15.85 1.17 15.92
C HIS A 179 -15.21 -0.08 16.52
N ARG A 180 -14.38 -0.79 15.75
CA ARG A 180 -13.66 -1.98 16.25
C ARG A 180 -12.72 -1.62 17.40
N LEU A 181 -12.02 -0.50 17.30
CA LEU A 181 -11.11 -0.04 18.36
C LEU A 181 -11.85 0.36 19.64
N LEU A 182 -12.99 1.04 19.51
CA LEU A 182 -13.86 1.36 20.64
C LEU A 182 -14.39 0.09 21.32
N ARG A 183 -14.96 -0.85 20.55
CA ARG A 183 -15.49 -2.11 21.10
C ARG A 183 -14.42 -2.92 21.82
N ALA A 184 -13.25 -3.08 21.20
CA ALA A 184 -12.14 -3.80 21.82
C ALA A 184 -11.68 -3.13 23.12
N THR A 185 -11.62 -1.79 23.14
CA THR A 185 -11.29 -1.04 24.37
C THR A 185 -12.36 -1.20 25.45
N GLU A 186 -13.64 -1.17 25.08
CA GLU A 186 -14.77 -1.36 26.01
C GLU A 186 -14.80 -2.77 26.63
N GLU A 187 -14.41 -3.78 25.86
CA GLU A 187 -14.40 -5.18 26.28
C GLU A 187 -13.16 -5.53 27.13
N ASP A 188 -11.97 -5.12 26.68
CA ASP A 188 -10.69 -5.57 27.24
C ASP A 188 -9.95 -4.50 28.07
N GLY A 189 -10.47 -3.26 28.11
CA GLY A 189 -9.85 -2.11 28.78
C GLY A 189 -8.81 -1.38 27.92
N SER A 190 -8.12 -2.10 27.04
CA SER A 190 -7.20 -1.53 26.03
C SER A 190 -7.10 -2.43 24.80
N VAL A 191 -6.52 -1.91 23.72
CA VAL A 191 -6.39 -2.64 22.44
C VAL A 191 -4.98 -2.50 21.85
N ASP A 192 -4.40 -3.60 21.37
CA ASP A 192 -3.25 -3.56 20.46
C ASP A 192 -3.74 -3.24 19.04
N PRO A 193 -3.39 -2.07 18.47
CA PRO A 193 -3.95 -1.63 17.20
C PRO A 193 -3.51 -2.45 16.00
N MET A 194 -2.38 -3.15 16.09
CA MET A 194 -1.64 -3.55 14.89
C MET A 194 -2.47 -4.44 13.98
N GLN A 195 -3.15 -5.45 14.52
CA GLN A 195 -4.00 -6.33 13.72
C GLN A 195 -5.24 -5.61 13.16
N HIS A 196 -5.79 -4.64 13.89
CA HIS A 196 -6.91 -3.84 13.41
C HIS A 196 -6.51 -2.92 12.25
N PHE A 197 -5.32 -2.32 12.33
CA PHE A 197 -4.71 -1.52 11.27
C PHE A 197 -4.33 -2.39 10.07
N MET A 198 -3.76 -3.58 10.27
CA MET A 198 -3.51 -4.51 9.18
C MET A 198 -4.80 -4.94 8.48
N LEU A 199 -5.88 -5.24 9.22
CA LEU A 199 -7.17 -5.56 8.63
C LEU A 199 -7.74 -4.38 7.84
N GLN A 200 -7.69 -3.17 8.38
CA GLN A 200 -8.14 -1.97 7.64
C GLN A 200 -7.29 -1.76 6.38
N ALA A 201 -5.96 -1.85 6.51
CA ALA A 201 -5.01 -1.70 5.42
C ALA A 201 -5.29 -2.70 4.30
N LEU A 202 -5.42 -3.97 4.71
CA LEU A 202 -5.65 -5.09 3.81
C LEU A 202 -7.04 -5.04 3.17
N ASN A 203 -8.10 -4.68 3.90
CA ASN A 203 -9.46 -4.58 3.35
C ASN A 203 -9.53 -3.56 2.22
N VAL A 204 -8.94 -2.36 2.41
CA VAL A 204 -8.93 -1.34 1.36
C VAL A 204 -8.21 -1.86 0.11
N ILE A 205 -6.98 -2.34 0.25
CA ILE A 205 -6.20 -2.76 -0.92
C ILE A 205 -6.75 -4.05 -1.55
N HIS A 206 -7.33 -4.96 -0.77
CA HIS A 206 -7.97 -6.18 -1.24
C HIS A 206 -9.29 -5.88 -1.96
N LYS A 207 -10.06 -4.88 -1.49
CA LYS A 207 -11.26 -4.40 -2.17
C LYS A 207 -10.93 -3.78 -3.52
N VAL A 208 -9.93 -2.89 -3.56
CA VAL A 208 -9.44 -2.27 -4.79
C VAL A 208 -8.90 -3.33 -5.75
N SER A 209 -8.15 -4.31 -5.25
CA SER A 209 -7.48 -5.31 -6.08
C SER A 209 -8.39 -6.41 -6.60
N PHE A 210 -9.24 -6.97 -5.74
CA PHE A 210 -10.00 -8.19 -5.99
C PHE A 210 -11.51 -8.03 -5.81
N GLY A 211 -12.01 -6.85 -5.44
CA GLY A 211 -13.44 -6.56 -5.27
C GLY A 211 -14.06 -7.12 -3.97
N ASP A 212 -13.26 -7.54 -3.01
CA ASP A 212 -13.70 -8.27 -1.81
C ASP A 212 -13.08 -7.74 -0.52
N ARG A 213 -13.66 -8.09 0.62
CA ARG A 213 -13.21 -7.67 1.96
C ARG A 213 -13.26 -8.83 2.95
N PHE A 214 -12.53 -8.71 4.03
CA PHE A 214 -12.61 -9.59 5.19
C PHE A 214 -13.55 -8.97 6.23
N GLU A 215 -14.27 -9.81 6.97
CA GLU A 215 -15.27 -9.33 7.93
C GLU A 215 -14.68 -9.03 9.32
N ALA A 216 -13.65 -9.76 9.75
CA ALA A 216 -13.08 -9.63 11.09
C ALA A 216 -11.61 -10.06 11.13
N ILE A 217 -10.92 -9.76 12.24
CA ILE A 217 -9.50 -10.15 12.43
C ILE A 217 -9.34 -11.66 12.56
N GLU A 218 -10.40 -12.35 12.99
CA GLU A 218 -10.45 -13.80 13.14
C GLU A 218 -10.64 -14.53 11.80
N ASP A 219 -10.94 -13.81 10.71
CA ASP A 219 -11.22 -14.43 9.41
C ASP A 219 -10.02 -15.29 8.95
N PRO A 220 -10.21 -16.60 8.70
CA PRO A 220 -9.14 -17.47 8.24
C PRO A 220 -8.48 -17.00 6.94
N LYS A 221 -9.22 -16.33 6.05
CA LYS A 221 -8.67 -15.78 4.79
C LYS A 221 -7.81 -14.55 5.06
N PHE A 222 -8.19 -13.72 6.04
CA PHE A 222 -7.37 -12.60 6.49
C PHE A 222 -6.04 -13.11 7.04
N HIS A 223 -6.07 -14.13 7.90
CA HIS A 223 -4.88 -14.76 8.44
C HIS A 223 -4.00 -15.41 7.37
N GLU A 224 -4.58 -16.13 6.40
CA GLU A 224 -3.85 -16.74 5.29
C GLU A 224 -3.09 -15.68 4.47
N LEU A 225 -3.75 -14.57 4.12
CA LEU A 225 -3.14 -13.52 3.32
C LEU A 225 -2.14 -12.69 4.13
N SER A 226 -2.42 -12.38 5.39
CA SER A 226 -1.52 -11.65 6.28
C SER A 226 -0.23 -12.43 6.55
N SER A 227 -0.33 -13.73 6.85
CA SER A 227 0.83 -14.60 7.02
C SER A 227 1.68 -14.70 5.75
N LEU A 228 1.04 -14.72 4.57
CA LEU A 228 1.76 -14.70 3.29
C LEU A 228 2.54 -13.40 3.09
N ILE A 229 1.96 -12.24 3.46
CA ILE A 229 2.64 -10.94 3.39
C ILE A 229 3.84 -10.92 4.33
N GLU A 230 3.65 -11.34 5.58
CA GLU A 230 4.72 -11.41 6.59
C GLU A 230 5.87 -12.33 6.15
N GLU A 231 5.55 -13.53 5.65
CA GLU A 231 6.56 -14.49 5.16
C GLU A 231 7.27 -13.96 3.91
N THR A 232 6.58 -13.22 3.03
CA THR A 232 7.19 -12.54 1.87
C THR A 232 8.18 -11.46 2.32
N MET A 233 7.80 -10.62 3.29
CA MET A 233 8.66 -9.55 3.81
C MET A 233 9.88 -10.12 4.55
N THR A 234 9.66 -11.16 5.34
CA THR A 234 10.74 -11.84 6.08
C THR A 234 11.75 -12.46 5.11
N LEU A 235 11.30 -13.23 4.12
CA LEU A 235 12.20 -13.87 3.14
C LEU A 235 12.94 -12.87 2.25
N GLY A 236 12.37 -11.68 2.02
CA GLY A 236 13.02 -10.57 1.33
C GLY A 236 13.92 -9.70 2.20
N GLY A 237 13.93 -9.93 3.52
CA GLY A 237 14.72 -9.19 4.49
C GLY A 237 16.22 -9.45 4.38
N PHE A 238 17.00 -8.45 4.81
CA PHE A 238 18.47 -8.47 4.82
C PHE A 238 19.07 -9.74 5.47
N GLU A 239 18.46 -10.20 6.56
CA GLU A 239 18.88 -11.37 7.34
C GLU A 239 18.81 -12.70 6.57
N ASN A 240 17.99 -12.78 5.53
CA ASN A 240 17.84 -13.96 4.69
C ASN A 240 18.66 -13.88 3.38
N ASP A 241 19.52 -12.87 3.25
CA ASP A 241 20.39 -12.66 2.07
C ASP A 241 21.87 -12.46 2.46
N LEU A 242 22.30 -13.09 3.57
CA LEU A 242 23.67 -12.96 4.09
C LEU A 242 24.76 -13.35 3.08
N ALA A 243 24.50 -14.31 2.19
CA ALA A 243 25.44 -14.66 1.12
C ALA A 243 25.71 -13.51 0.15
N SER A 244 24.76 -12.58 -0.03
CA SER A 244 24.98 -11.39 -0.86
C SER A 244 25.93 -10.39 -0.21
N PHE A 245 26.09 -10.43 1.12
CA PHE A 245 27.06 -9.62 1.86
C PHE A 245 28.40 -10.33 2.04
N LEU A 246 28.36 -11.62 2.33
CA LEU A 246 29.51 -12.46 2.63
C LEU A 246 29.45 -13.72 1.75
N PRO A 247 29.99 -13.67 0.51
CA PRO A 247 29.92 -14.79 -0.43
C PRO A 247 30.51 -16.10 0.09
N ILE A 248 31.43 -16.05 1.06
CA ILE A 248 31.98 -17.25 1.72
C ILE A 248 30.90 -18.07 2.47
N LEU A 249 29.79 -17.43 2.87
CA LEU A 249 28.65 -18.09 3.51
C LEU A 249 27.67 -18.70 2.50
N SER A 250 27.86 -18.52 1.19
CA SER A 250 27.01 -19.11 0.16
C SER A 250 26.98 -20.64 0.18
N ILE A 251 28.03 -21.28 0.69
CA ILE A 251 28.08 -22.74 0.93
C ILE A 251 27.08 -23.15 2.01
N VAL A 252 26.86 -22.31 3.03
CA VAL A 252 25.87 -22.56 4.09
C VAL A 252 24.45 -22.46 3.53
N ASP A 253 24.18 -21.53 2.62
CA ASP A 253 22.88 -21.45 1.93
C ASP A 253 22.63 -22.66 1.02
N PHE A 254 23.66 -23.19 0.39
CA PHE A 254 23.59 -24.40 -0.44
C PHE A 254 23.18 -25.64 0.37
N PHE A 255 23.74 -25.83 1.58
CA PHE A 255 23.40 -26.95 2.46
C PHE A 255 22.21 -26.67 3.41
N GLY A 256 21.91 -25.40 3.69
CA GLY A 256 20.91 -24.96 4.67
C GLY A 256 19.46 -24.94 4.16
N GLY A 257 19.24 -25.23 2.88
CA GLY A 257 17.91 -25.36 2.30
C GLY A 257 17.11 -24.07 2.18
N SER A 258 17.74 -22.89 2.32
CA SER A 258 17.07 -21.57 2.23
C SER A 258 16.39 -21.39 0.89
N GLN A 259 17.07 -21.69 -0.22
CA GLN A 259 16.46 -21.67 -1.56
C GLN A 259 15.33 -22.70 -1.73
N VAL A 260 15.42 -23.85 -1.06
CA VAL A 260 14.34 -24.85 -1.09
C VAL A 260 13.10 -24.31 -0.37
N LYS A 261 13.28 -23.66 0.79
CA LYS A 261 12.19 -22.97 1.50
C LYS A 261 11.58 -21.86 0.67
N MET A 262 12.39 -21.02 0.02
CA MET A 262 11.92 -19.96 -0.88
C MET A 262 11.08 -20.53 -2.03
N LYS A 263 11.58 -21.55 -2.74
CA LYS A 263 10.84 -22.21 -3.83
C LYS A 263 9.57 -22.89 -3.32
N HIS A 264 9.62 -23.51 -2.15
CA HIS A 264 8.46 -24.13 -1.52
C HIS A 264 7.38 -23.10 -1.20
N PHE A 265 7.75 -21.98 -0.56
CA PHE A 265 6.85 -20.87 -0.26
C PHE A 265 6.12 -20.37 -1.51
N ILE A 266 6.88 -20.09 -2.58
CA ILE A 266 6.33 -19.60 -3.84
C ILE A 266 5.34 -20.61 -4.45
N LYS A 267 5.76 -21.88 -4.61
CA LYS A 267 4.96 -22.90 -5.31
C LYS A 267 3.79 -23.45 -4.50
N LYS A 268 3.90 -23.51 -3.16
CA LYS A 268 2.95 -24.21 -2.28
C LYS A 268 2.06 -23.29 -1.48
N LYS A 269 2.48 -22.05 -1.23
CA LYS A 269 1.67 -21.07 -0.49
C LYS A 269 1.26 -19.89 -1.38
N ARG A 270 2.22 -19.15 -1.91
CA ARG A 270 1.95 -17.89 -2.61
C ARG A 270 1.13 -18.07 -3.89
N ASP A 271 1.65 -18.82 -4.85
CA ASP A 271 1.03 -18.92 -6.17
C ASP A 271 -0.38 -19.52 -6.12
N PRO A 272 -0.66 -20.59 -5.33
CA PRO A 272 -2.03 -21.10 -5.19
C PRO A 272 -3.03 -20.06 -4.68
N VAL A 273 -2.65 -19.27 -3.67
CA VAL A 273 -3.50 -18.22 -3.10
C VAL A 273 -3.80 -17.15 -4.15
N PHE A 274 -2.78 -16.60 -4.81
CA PHE A 274 -2.99 -15.55 -5.81
C PHE A 274 -3.72 -16.06 -7.06
N LYS A 275 -3.49 -17.30 -7.50
CA LYS A 275 -4.28 -17.90 -8.60
C LYS A 275 -5.76 -17.97 -8.26
N ARG A 276 -6.09 -18.37 -7.03
CA ARG A 276 -7.46 -18.40 -6.54
C ARG A 276 -8.07 -17.00 -6.51
N LEU A 277 -7.36 -16.02 -5.95
CA LEU A 277 -7.82 -14.62 -5.87
C LEU A 277 -8.03 -14.00 -7.27
N LEU A 278 -7.12 -14.25 -8.22
CA LEU A 278 -7.26 -13.78 -9.60
C LEU A 278 -8.53 -14.34 -10.26
N LYS A 279 -8.80 -15.63 -10.07
CA LYS A 279 -10.00 -16.28 -10.63
C LYS A 279 -11.28 -15.71 -10.01
N GLU A 280 -11.32 -15.55 -8.69
CA GLU A 280 -12.48 -15.00 -7.98
C GLU A 280 -12.74 -13.53 -8.34
N ALA A 281 -11.69 -12.73 -8.51
CA ALA A 281 -11.81 -11.32 -8.88
C ALA A 281 -12.50 -11.11 -10.23
N MET A 282 -12.32 -12.04 -11.18
CA MET A 282 -12.98 -11.99 -12.48
C MET A 282 -14.48 -12.28 -12.40
N SER A 283 -14.93 -13.08 -11.44
CA SER A 283 -16.35 -13.42 -11.28
C SER A 283 -17.14 -12.46 -10.39
N ARG A 284 -16.46 -11.61 -9.61
CA ARG A 284 -17.11 -10.63 -8.73
C ARG A 284 -17.70 -9.47 -9.52
N GLU A 285 -18.76 -8.83 -9.02
CA GLU A 285 -19.31 -7.61 -9.64
C GLU A 285 -18.45 -6.38 -9.32
N GLY A 286 -18.56 -5.34 -10.16
CA GLY A 286 -17.87 -4.06 -9.95
C GLY A 286 -16.41 -4.01 -10.46
N PRO A 287 -15.79 -2.81 -10.45
CA PRO A 287 -14.44 -2.59 -10.92
C PRO A 287 -13.41 -3.10 -9.90
N ASN A 288 -12.34 -3.74 -10.40
CA ASN A 288 -11.17 -4.09 -9.59
C ASN A 288 -9.91 -4.06 -10.46
N VAL A 289 -8.74 -4.04 -9.81
CA VAL A 289 -7.43 -3.98 -10.49
C VAL A 289 -7.26 -5.14 -11.45
N VAL A 290 -7.66 -6.37 -11.08
CA VAL A 290 -7.49 -7.56 -11.92
C VAL A 290 -8.22 -7.42 -13.26
N LYS A 291 -9.48 -6.96 -13.25
CA LYS A 291 -10.23 -6.68 -14.48
C LYS A 291 -9.61 -5.54 -15.28
N SER A 292 -9.17 -4.50 -14.59
CA SER A 292 -8.53 -3.34 -15.21
C SER A 292 -7.23 -3.72 -15.93
N LEU A 293 -6.54 -4.77 -15.48
CA LEU A 293 -5.36 -5.33 -16.15
C LEU A 293 -5.71 -6.04 -17.47
N GLU A 294 -6.88 -6.67 -17.59
CA GLU A 294 -7.34 -7.30 -18.85
C GLU A 294 -7.74 -6.26 -19.90
N GLU A 295 -8.16 -5.06 -19.46
CA GLU A 295 -8.54 -3.94 -20.33
C GLU A 295 -7.33 -3.11 -20.80
N GLN A 296 -6.13 -3.40 -20.31
CA GLN A 296 -4.93 -2.70 -20.72
C GLN A 296 -4.53 -3.05 -22.16
N LYS A 297 -3.82 -2.13 -22.80
CA LYS A 297 -3.25 -2.33 -24.14
C LYS A 297 -2.20 -3.45 -24.23
N TYR A 298 -1.76 -3.96 -23.08
CA TYR A 298 -0.67 -4.92 -23.00
C TYR A 298 -1.16 -6.27 -22.50
N GLU A 299 -0.60 -7.36 -23.04
CA GLU A 299 -0.86 -8.70 -22.53
C GLU A 299 -0.05 -8.99 -21.26
N PHE A 300 -0.74 -9.55 -20.25
CA PHE A 300 -0.14 -9.95 -18.98
C PHE A 300 -0.21 -11.47 -18.83
N THR A 301 0.94 -12.10 -18.60
CA THR A 301 1.00 -13.53 -18.27
C THR A 301 0.41 -13.79 -16.89
N GLU A 302 0.01 -15.03 -16.59
CA GLU A 302 -0.49 -15.40 -15.25
C GLU A 302 0.52 -15.03 -14.15
N GLU A 303 1.80 -15.32 -14.39
CA GLU A 303 2.90 -14.94 -13.48
C GLU A 303 3.06 -13.41 -13.37
N ASP A 304 2.85 -12.62 -14.44
CA ASP A 304 2.85 -11.16 -14.33
C ASP A 304 1.75 -10.70 -13.37
N LYS A 305 0.54 -11.25 -13.52
CA LYS A 305 -0.62 -10.92 -12.67
C LYS A 305 -0.37 -11.31 -11.22
N ILE A 306 0.17 -12.51 -10.97
CA ILE A 306 0.49 -12.98 -9.60
C ILE A 306 1.50 -12.04 -8.93
N VAL A 307 2.63 -11.74 -9.59
CA VAL A 307 3.66 -10.90 -8.98
C VAL A 307 3.17 -9.47 -8.80
N LEU A 308 2.41 -8.92 -9.76
CA LEU A 308 1.84 -7.58 -9.61
C LEU A 308 0.84 -7.49 -8.46
N MET A 309 -0.04 -8.47 -8.30
CA MET A 309 -0.97 -8.47 -7.17
C MET A 309 -0.24 -8.66 -5.85
N CYS A 310 0.82 -9.46 -5.82
CA CYS A 310 1.66 -9.58 -4.65
C CYS A 310 2.36 -8.26 -4.28
N ASP A 311 2.93 -7.55 -5.27
CA ASP A 311 3.55 -6.22 -5.08
C ASP A 311 2.53 -5.21 -4.52
N ILE A 312 1.31 -5.17 -5.09
CA ILE A 312 0.25 -4.23 -4.68
C ILE A 312 -0.24 -4.52 -3.26
N ILE A 313 -0.57 -5.78 -2.96
CA ILE A 313 -1.08 -6.17 -1.64
C ILE A 313 -0.01 -5.97 -0.57
N ALA A 314 1.20 -6.46 -0.80
CA ALA A 314 2.25 -6.38 0.20
C ALA A 314 2.70 -4.92 0.43
N GLY A 315 2.77 -4.12 -0.65
CA GLY A 315 3.09 -2.70 -0.56
C GLY A 315 1.99 -1.85 0.10
N GLY A 316 0.71 -2.18 -0.12
CA GLY A 316 -0.43 -1.41 0.41
C GLY A 316 -0.81 -1.73 1.85
N THR A 317 -0.51 -2.94 2.33
CA THR A 317 -0.91 -3.39 3.68
C THR A 317 0.08 -2.98 4.75
N ASP A 318 1.30 -3.52 4.72
CA ASP A 318 2.27 -3.40 5.82
C ASP A 318 2.71 -1.94 6.05
N THR A 319 2.92 -1.20 4.97
CA THR A 319 3.35 0.22 5.04
C THR A 319 2.28 1.13 5.64
N THR A 320 1.02 0.92 5.26
CA THR A 320 -0.11 1.71 5.76
C THR A 320 -0.40 1.38 7.23
N ALA A 321 -0.44 0.09 7.59
CA ALA A 321 -0.64 -0.34 8.96
C ALA A 321 0.47 0.16 9.90
N THR A 322 1.73 0.13 9.44
CA THR A 322 2.87 0.68 10.18
C THR A 322 2.78 2.20 10.30
N SER A 323 2.34 2.91 9.27
CA SER A 323 2.14 4.37 9.31
C SER A 323 1.08 4.77 10.33
N LEU A 324 -0.04 4.05 10.37
CA LEU A 324 -1.11 4.25 11.35
C LEU A 324 -0.60 3.95 12.78
N SER A 325 0.13 2.86 12.95
CA SER A 325 0.77 2.49 14.23
C SER A 325 1.66 3.60 14.76
N TRP A 326 2.55 4.16 13.93
CA TRP A 326 3.39 5.28 14.35
C TRP A 326 2.59 6.55 14.64
N ASN A 327 1.56 6.84 13.83
CA ASN A 327 0.72 8.01 14.05
C ASN A 327 0.05 7.95 15.44
N PHE A 328 -0.51 6.80 15.80
CA PHE A 328 -1.17 6.59 17.10
C PHE A 328 -0.16 6.57 18.26
N ALA A 329 0.99 5.91 18.06
CA ALA A 329 2.07 5.92 19.04
C ALA A 329 2.50 7.35 19.37
N ILE A 330 2.68 8.20 18.36
CA ILE A 330 3.06 9.60 18.55
C ILE A 330 1.92 10.39 19.18
N LEU A 331 0.69 10.28 18.68
CA LEU A 331 -0.45 11.05 19.20
C LEU A 331 -0.72 10.76 20.68
N SER A 332 -0.48 9.54 21.16
CA SER A 332 -0.60 9.21 22.60
C SER A 332 0.30 10.07 23.51
N HIS A 333 1.43 10.59 23.00
CA HIS A 333 2.32 11.51 23.71
C HIS A 333 1.89 12.98 23.61
N HIS A 334 0.92 13.31 22.76
CA HIS A 334 0.56 14.68 22.40
C HIS A 334 -0.97 14.93 22.48
N PRO A 335 -1.56 14.88 23.69
CA PRO A 335 -2.98 15.14 23.88
C PRO A 335 -3.41 16.56 23.45
N ASP A 336 -2.50 17.54 23.54
CA ASP A 336 -2.72 18.92 23.08
C ASP A 336 -2.87 19.00 21.55
N VAL A 337 -2.10 18.20 20.81
CA VAL A 337 -2.20 18.07 19.35
C VAL A 337 -3.51 17.37 18.99
N GLN A 338 -3.88 16.29 19.70
CA GLN A 338 -5.16 15.61 19.49
C GLN A 338 -6.34 16.55 19.70
N GLN A 339 -6.31 17.38 20.75
CA GLN A 339 -7.37 18.36 21.04
C GLN A 339 -7.54 19.37 19.90
N LYS A 340 -6.46 19.97 19.41
CA LYS A 340 -6.53 20.92 18.27
C LYS A 340 -7.09 20.27 17.01
N ALA A 341 -6.71 19.02 16.73
CA ALA A 341 -7.25 18.26 15.61
C ALA A 341 -8.74 17.96 15.78
N ALA A 342 -9.17 17.58 16.98
CA ALA A 342 -10.58 17.39 17.30
C ALA A 342 -11.38 18.69 17.14
N GLU A 343 -10.83 19.85 17.55
CA GLU A 343 -11.47 21.15 17.36
C GLU A 343 -11.64 21.53 15.88
N GLU A 344 -10.66 21.23 15.03
CA GLU A 344 -10.73 21.39 13.57
C GLU A 344 -11.84 20.50 12.97
N ILE A 345 -11.86 19.21 13.33
CA ILE A 345 -12.87 18.24 12.88
C ILE A 345 -14.28 18.64 13.36
N ASP A 346 -14.43 19.03 14.63
CA ASP A 346 -15.71 19.39 15.22
C ASP A 346 -16.27 20.68 14.61
N SER A 347 -15.41 21.61 14.22
CA SER A 347 -15.81 22.81 13.49
C SER A 347 -16.41 22.46 12.14
N PHE A 348 -15.80 21.52 11.43
CA PHE A 348 -16.35 21.01 10.17
C PHE A 348 -17.68 20.27 10.37
N ILE A 349 -17.78 19.39 11.38
CA ILE A 349 -19.02 18.66 11.68
C ILE A 349 -20.15 19.64 11.99
N ARG A 350 -19.90 20.70 12.78
CA ARG A 350 -20.91 21.74 13.05
C ARG A 350 -21.37 22.48 11.79
N ALA A 351 -20.46 22.71 10.85
CA ALA A 351 -20.76 23.44 9.61
C ALA A 351 -21.50 22.56 8.57
N HIS A 352 -21.15 21.27 8.48
CA HIS A 352 -21.58 20.41 7.37
C HIS A 352 -22.45 19.21 7.79
N GLY A 353 -22.60 18.94 9.09
CA GLY A 353 -23.41 17.84 9.63
C GLY A 353 -22.84 16.44 9.39
N ARG A 354 -21.54 16.33 9.08
CA ARG A 354 -20.86 15.06 8.77
C ARG A 354 -19.38 15.10 9.09
N VAL A 355 -18.75 13.93 9.28
CA VAL A 355 -17.28 13.81 9.39
C VAL A 355 -16.63 14.13 8.03
N PRO A 356 -15.50 14.87 7.99
CA PRO A 356 -14.80 15.18 6.75
C PRO A 356 -14.16 13.92 6.13
N GLY A 357 -14.23 13.82 4.80
CA GLY A 357 -13.53 12.81 4.01
C GLY A 357 -12.34 13.41 3.26
N PHE A 358 -11.60 12.59 2.53
CA PHE A 358 -10.38 13.06 1.81
C PHE A 358 -10.62 14.19 0.81
N GLN A 359 -11.81 14.27 0.24
CA GLN A 359 -12.25 15.38 -0.63
C GLN A 359 -12.33 16.73 0.10
N ASP A 360 -12.53 16.73 1.42
CA ASP A 360 -12.66 17.92 2.25
C ASP A 360 -11.30 18.35 2.84
N ARG A 361 -10.20 17.70 2.45
CA ARG A 361 -8.87 17.86 3.05
C ARG A 361 -8.35 19.29 3.09
N LEU A 362 -8.79 20.17 2.19
CA LEU A 362 -8.38 21.58 2.21
C LEU A 362 -8.95 22.35 3.42
N GLU A 363 -10.03 21.86 4.03
CA GLU A 363 -10.59 22.37 5.28
C GLU A 363 -9.95 21.71 6.52
N MET A 364 -9.05 20.74 6.33
CA MET A 364 -8.38 19.96 7.38
C MET A 364 -6.86 20.18 7.42
N PRO A 365 -6.37 21.44 7.44
CA PRO A 365 -4.94 21.71 7.38
C PRO A 365 -4.16 21.10 8.56
N TYR A 366 -4.69 21.14 9.79
CA TYR A 366 -4.00 20.61 10.96
C TYR A 366 -3.92 19.08 10.96
N CYS A 367 -5.01 18.39 10.57
CA CYS A 367 -4.99 16.94 10.40
C CYS A 367 -3.98 16.49 9.31
N ILE A 368 -3.91 17.19 8.17
CA ILE A 368 -2.86 16.92 7.15
C ILE A 368 -1.47 17.08 7.77
N ALA A 369 -1.29 18.14 8.55
CA ALA A 369 -0.01 18.49 9.14
C ALA A 369 0.45 17.44 10.17
N ILE A 370 -0.46 16.90 10.98
CA ILE A 370 -0.22 15.77 11.89
C ILE A 370 0.27 14.55 11.12
N ILE A 371 -0.40 14.19 10.03
CA ILE A 371 -0.04 12.99 9.25
C ILE A 371 1.37 13.15 8.66
N LYS A 372 1.66 14.30 8.04
CA LYS A 372 2.98 14.59 7.46
C LYS A 372 4.08 14.63 8.52
N GLU A 373 3.83 15.29 9.65
CA GLU A 373 4.79 15.37 10.75
C GLU A 373 5.04 14.00 11.38
N SER A 374 4.02 13.15 11.55
CA SER A 374 4.22 11.78 12.06
C SER A 374 5.11 10.95 11.14
N MET A 375 4.90 11.03 9.81
CA MET A 375 5.74 10.33 8.83
C MET A 375 7.16 10.88 8.75
N ARG A 376 7.37 12.19 8.99
CA ARG A 376 8.70 12.80 9.07
C ARG A 376 9.39 12.41 10.37
N TYR A 377 8.69 12.52 11.49
CA TYR A 377 9.23 12.30 12.82
C TYR A 377 9.61 10.82 13.02
N ARG A 378 8.78 9.89 12.54
CA ARG A 378 9.04 8.45 12.55
C ARG A 378 8.77 7.85 11.17
N PRO A 379 9.77 7.89 10.26
CA PRO A 379 9.61 7.34 8.92
C PRO A 379 9.56 5.82 8.98
N ILE A 380 8.50 5.24 8.39
CA ILE A 380 8.33 3.78 8.32
C ILE A 380 9.44 3.09 7.53
N SER A 381 10.12 3.80 6.63
CA SER A 381 11.20 3.25 5.81
C SER A 381 12.42 4.18 5.86
N PRO A 382 13.39 3.90 6.74
CA PRO A 382 14.56 4.76 6.90
C PRO A 382 15.44 4.90 5.65
N PHE A 383 15.44 3.86 4.80
CA PHE A 383 16.33 3.72 3.64
C PHE A 383 15.60 3.59 2.30
N GLY A 384 14.28 3.38 2.31
CA GLY A 384 13.52 3.03 1.12
C GLY A 384 13.93 1.69 0.53
N ILE A 385 13.51 1.45 -0.71
CA ILE A 385 13.97 0.29 -1.48
C ILE A 385 15.26 0.69 -2.22
N PRO A 386 16.39 -0.01 -2.01
CA PRO A 386 17.65 0.35 -2.64
C PRO A 386 17.58 0.35 -4.17
N HIS A 387 18.35 1.28 -4.73
CA HIS A 387 18.63 1.38 -6.16
C HIS A 387 20.01 0.80 -6.47
N SER A 388 20.35 0.62 -7.73
CA SER A 388 21.70 0.25 -8.16
C SER A 388 22.08 0.90 -9.49
N VAL A 389 23.36 0.80 -9.83
CA VAL A 389 23.92 1.22 -11.13
C VAL A 389 24.57 0.05 -11.85
N GLN A 390 24.49 0.02 -13.19
CA GLN A 390 25.08 -1.03 -14.03
C GLN A 390 26.44 -0.65 -14.64
N GLN A 391 26.85 0.60 -14.46
CA GLN A 391 28.11 1.18 -14.91
C GLN A 391 28.59 2.22 -13.89
N ASP A 392 29.83 2.66 -14.02
CA ASP A 392 30.32 3.80 -13.24
C ASP A 392 29.58 5.06 -13.70
N VAL A 393 29.08 5.87 -12.75
CA VAL A 393 28.34 7.11 -13.04
C VAL A 393 29.00 8.28 -12.31
N LEU A 394 29.25 9.38 -13.01
CA LEU A 394 29.78 10.61 -12.44
C LEU A 394 28.61 11.58 -12.12
N ILE A 395 28.42 11.92 -10.85
CA ILE A 395 27.36 12.84 -10.41
C ILE A 395 27.97 13.87 -9.45
N ASP A 396 27.88 15.17 -9.79
CA ASP A 396 28.46 16.27 -8.99
C ASP A 396 29.93 16.00 -8.59
N ASN A 397 30.75 15.53 -9.54
CA ASN A 397 32.15 15.12 -9.36
C ASN A 397 32.37 13.86 -8.51
N PHE A 398 31.34 13.20 -7.98
CA PHE A 398 31.46 11.91 -7.30
C PHE A 398 31.35 10.75 -8.29
N ILE A 399 32.27 9.79 -8.20
CA ILE A 399 32.15 8.52 -8.92
C ILE A 399 31.34 7.55 -8.08
N ILE A 400 30.19 7.14 -8.61
CA ILE A 400 29.40 6.02 -8.12
C ILE A 400 29.85 4.78 -8.90
N PRO A 401 30.49 3.79 -8.24
CA PRO A 401 31.01 2.63 -8.94
C PRO A 401 29.90 1.68 -9.37
N LYS A 402 30.13 0.98 -10.48
CA LYS A 402 29.27 -0.10 -10.98
C LYS A 402 28.92 -1.10 -9.87
N GLY A 403 27.65 -1.47 -9.80
CA GLY A 403 27.15 -2.42 -8.80
C GLY A 403 26.97 -1.82 -7.40
N ALA A 404 27.28 -0.54 -7.18
CA ALA A 404 26.94 0.12 -5.93
C ALA A 404 25.43 0.13 -5.70
N MET A 405 25.04 -0.12 -4.45
CA MET A 405 23.68 0.13 -3.99
C MET A 405 23.52 1.59 -3.61
N LEU A 406 22.51 2.23 -4.17
CA LEU A 406 22.16 3.60 -3.90
C LEU A 406 21.01 3.64 -2.90
N ILE A 407 21.22 4.32 -1.77
CA ILE A 407 20.25 4.41 -0.69
C ILE A 407 19.90 5.87 -0.45
N SER A 408 18.60 6.18 -0.49
CA SER A 408 18.08 7.45 -0.01
C SER A 408 17.93 7.36 1.49
N SER A 409 18.81 8.00 2.25
CA SER A 409 18.77 8.06 3.72
C SER A 409 17.63 8.98 4.18
N MET A 410 16.38 8.54 3.98
CA MET A 410 15.18 9.33 4.26
C MET A 410 15.11 9.76 5.73
N ASP A 411 15.46 8.87 6.66
CA ASP A 411 15.51 9.20 8.09
C ASP A 411 16.55 10.30 8.40
N SER A 412 17.68 10.32 7.67
CA SER A 412 18.67 11.39 7.78
C SER A 412 18.18 12.71 7.19
N MET A 413 17.48 12.68 6.04
CA MET A 413 16.86 13.88 5.46
C MET A 413 15.80 14.48 6.38
N HIS A 414 14.96 13.63 6.98
CA HIS A 414 13.89 14.00 7.90
C HIS A 414 14.37 14.51 9.26
N LYS A 415 15.59 14.12 9.67
CA LYS A 415 16.26 14.61 10.89
C LYS A 415 17.31 15.70 10.63
N SER A 416 17.42 16.20 9.40
CA SER A 416 18.33 17.29 9.08
C SER A 416 17.76 18.62 9.57
N ALA A 417 18.56 19.37 10.34
CA ALA A 417 18.20 20.71 10.79
C ALA A 417 18.18 21.73 9.63
N GLU A 418 18.84 21.42 8.51
CA GLU A 418 18.81 22.24 7.29
C GLU A 418 17.43 22.16 6.61
N ASN A 419 16.82 20.98 6.61
CA ASN A 419 15.51 20.75 6.00
C ASN A 419 14.36 21.03 6.98
N TYR A 420 14.54 20.68 8.25
CA TYR A 420 13.51 20.79 9.29
C TYR A 420 14.10 21.42 10.55
N PRO A 421 13.84 22.71 10.82
CA PRO A 421 14.31 23.37 12.03
C PRO A 421 13.81 22.64 13.29
N ASN A 422 14.70 22.38 14.26
CA ASN A 422 14.41 21.56 15.46
C ASN A 422 13.81 20.18 15.10
N PRO A 423 14.54 19.33 14.37
CA PRO A 423 13.99 18.11 13.77
C PRO A 423 13.55 17.05 14.80
N GLU A 424 14.09 17.11 16.01
CA GLU A 424 13.75 16.20 17.12
C GLU A 424 12.47 16.62 17.87
N THR A 425 11.92 17.79 17.58
CA THR A 425 10.65 18.26 18.15
C THR A 425 9.50 17.89 17.23
N TYR A 426 8.50 17.18 17.75
CA TYR A 426 7.24 16.94 17.06
C TYR A 426 6.43 18.24 17.02
N SER A 427 6.21 18.80 15.83
CA SER A 427 5.40 20.00 15.63
C SER A 427 4.66 19.92 14.29
N PRO A 428 3.35 19.60 14.31
CA PRO A 428 2.51 19.61 13.12
C PRO A 428 2.53 20.94 12.39
N GLU A 429 2.61 22.07 13.10
CA GLU A 429 2.55 23.43 12.55
C GLU A 429 3.52 23.68 11.38
N ARG A 430 4.61 22.90 11.32
CA ARG A 430 5.61 22.91 10.25
C ARG A 430 5.04 22.61 8.86
N PHE A 431 3.95 21.87 8.77
CA PHE A 431 3.32 21.43 7.52
C PHE A 431 2.05 22.20 7.14
N MET A 432 1.62 23.18 7.94
CA MET A 432 0.38 23.93 7.73
C MET A 432 0.33 24.73 6.43
N ASN A 433 1.50 25.13 5.92
CA ASN A 433 1.59 25.99 4.73
C ASN A 433 1.60 25.20 3.41
N ASN A 434 1.62 23.86 3.45
CA ASN A 434 1.60 23.02 2.26
C ASN A 434 0.51 21.96 2.33
N LEU A 435 -0.67 22.33 1.83
CA LEU A 435 -1.80 21.41 1.74
C LEU A 435 -1.79 20.60 0.45
N LYS A 436 -0.76 20.63 -0.41
CA LYS A 436 -0.72 19.74 -1.58
C LYS A 436 -0.77 18.28 -1.12
N THR A 437 -1.39 17.43 -1.95
CA THR A 437 -1.32 15.99 -1.73
C THR A 437 0.14 15.56 -1.79
N MET A 438 0.50 14.54 -1.00
CA MET A 438 1.83 13.93 -1.04
C MET A 438 2.16 13.46 -2.46
N HIS A 439 1.15 12.98 -3.19
CA HIS A 439 1.26 12.64 -4.61
C HIS A 439 1.68 13.84 -5.48
N ALA A 440 1.01 14.99 -5.32
CA ALA A 440 1.33 16.19 -6.09
C ALA A 440 2.70 16.76 -5.70
N ALA A 441 3.01 16.81 -4.40
CA ALA A 441 4.30 17.30 -3.90
C ALA A 441 5.47 16.43 -4.40
N ALA A 442 5.31 15.10 -4.42
CA ALA A 442 6.37 14.19 -4.87
C ALA A 442 6.62 14.21 -6.39
N ASN A 443 5.64 14.64 -7.19
CA ASN A 443 5.77 14.81 -8.64
C ASN A 443 6.07 16.26 -9.05
N GLY A 444 6.01 17.21 -8.12
CA GLY A 444 6.27 18.63 -8.33
C GLY A 444 7.76 18.97 -8.34
N LYS A 445 8.04 20.27 -8.20
CA LYS A 445 9.42 20.74 -8.02
C LYS A 445 9.94 20.35 -6.63
N LEU A 446 11.26 20.20 -6.50
CA LEU A 446 11.88 19.76 -5.24
C LEU A 446 11.54 20.70 -4.08
N GLU A 447 11.48 22.01 -4.33
CA GLU A 447 11.19 23.04 -3.32
C GLU A 447 9.75 22.95 -2.77
N GLU A 448 8.85 22.29 -3.52
CA GLU A 448 7.47 22.06 -3.11
C GLU A 448 7.29 20.73 -2.36
N ARG A 449 8.36 19.93 -2.27
CA ARG A 449 8.37 18.61 -1.65
C ARG A 449 8.77 18.73 -0.18
N ASP A 450 7.76 18.66 0.66
CA ASP A 450 7.87 18.84 2.12
C ASP A 450 8.23 17.55 2.87
N HIS A 451 8.13 16.37 2.25
CA HIS A 451 8.59 15.10 2.83
C HIS A 451 8.99 14.04 1.78
N TYR A 452 9.79 13.06 2.21
CA TYR A 452 10.48 12.13 1.30
C TYR A 452 10.02 10.67 1.40
N ALA A 453 9.04 10.33 2.24
CA ALA A 453 8.69 8.96 2.64
C ALA A 453 8.35 7.98 1.50
N PHE A 454 7.99 8.49 0.32
CA PHE A 454 7.55 7.70 -0.83
C PHE A 454 8.61 7.47 -1.91
N GLY A 455 9.87 7.81 -1.66
CA GLY A 455 10.99 7.57 -2.58
C GLY A 455 11.07 8.58 -3.72
N TRP A 456 11.68 8.20 -4.86
CA TRP A 456 12.12 9.18 -5.87
C TRP A 456 11.99 8.69 -7.31
N GLY A 457 11.77 9.64 -8.23
CA GLY A 457 11.96 9.48 -9.67
C GLY A 457 11.18 8.32 -10.28
N ARG A 458 11.84 7.55 -11.16
CA ARG A 458 11.21 6.43 -11.89
C ARG A 458 10.63 5.36 -10.94
N ARG A 459 11.17 5.27 -9.72
CA ARG A 459 10.76 4.31 -8.67
C ARG A 459 9.89 4.94 -7.58
N LEU A 460 9.39 6.16 -7.77
CA LEU A 460 8.45 6.81 -6.84
C LEU A 460 7.26 5.90 -6.56
N CYS A 461 6.78 5.85 -5.31
CA CYS A 461 5.69 4.96 -4.93
C CYS A 461 4.43 5.18 -5.80
N PRO A 462 3.90 4.14 -6.49
CA PRO A 462 2.62 4.26 -7.20
C PRO A 462 1.43 4.48 -6.28
N GLY A 463 1.45 3.89 -5.08
CA GLY A 463 0.33 3.90 -4.14
C GLY A 463 0.24 5.15 -3.27
N ILE A 464 1.05 6.18 -3.53
CA ILE A 464 1.16 7.38 -2.67
C ILE A 464 -0.18 8.07 -2.41
N TYR A 465 -1.04 8.19 -3.44
CA TYR A 465 -2.34 8.85 -3.30
C TYR A 465 -3.33 7.99 -2.48
N LEU A 466 -3.36 6.68 -2.75
CA LEU A 466 -4.18 5.74 -2.00
C LEU A 466 -3.77 5.69 -0.52
N ALA A 467 -2.47 5.61 -0.24
CA ALA A 467 -1.94 5.60 1.12
C ALA A 467 -2.28 6.89 1.87
N GLU A 468 -2.10 8.07 1.25
CA GLU A 468 -2.47 9.35 1.86
C GLU A 468 -3.98 9.40 2.17
N ALA A 469 -4.83 9.04 1.21
CA ALA A 469 -6.28 9.06 1.39
C ALA A 469 -6.73 8.10 2.50
N GLN A 470 -6.11 6.92 2.57
CA GLN A 470 -6.42 5.92 3.57
C GLN A 470 -5.99 6.33 4.98
N ILE A 471 -4.76 6.83 5.13
CA ILE A 471 -4.25 7.31 6.42
C ILE A 471 -5.08 8.52 6.89
N PHE A 472 -5.40 9.44 5.99
CA PHE A 472 -6.23 10.61 6.28
C PHE A 472 -7.61 10.24 6.81
N ASN A 473 -8.35 9.41 6.06
CA ASN A 473 -9.70 9.02 6.49
C ASN A 473 -9.64 8.28 7.84
N THR A 474 -8.67 7.40 8.06
CA THR A 474 -8.54 6.68 9.33
C THR A 474 -8.25 7.61 10.50
N VAL A 475 -7.26 8.50 10.37
CA VAL A 475 -6.91 9.45 11.45
C VAL A 475 -8.10 10.33 11.80
N ILE A 476 -8.83 10.85 10.80
CA ILE A 476 -10.01 11.69 11.04
C ILE A 476 -11.15 10.91 11.67
N GLN A 477 -11.50 9.74 11.12
CA GLN A 477 -12.64 8.96 11.64
C GLN A 477 -12.42 8.52 13.08
N VAL A 478 -11.16 8.22 13.46
CA VAL A 478 -10.79 7.93 14.84
C VAL A 478 -10.82 9.20 15.70
N LEU A 479 -10.13 10.28 15.34
CA LEU A 479 -10.12 11.51 16.16
C LEU A 479 -11.49 12.19 16.27
N ALA A 480 -12.41 11.93 15.34
CA ALA A 480 -13.79 12.38 15.42
C ALA A 480 -14.57 11.68 16.56
N ARG A 481 -14.20 10.44 16.91
CA ARG A 481 -14.94 9.55 17.83
C ARG A 481 -14.18 9.22 19.11
N CYS A 482 -12.85 9.24 19.07
CA CYS A 482 -11.98 8.69 20.11
C CYS A 482 -10.77 9.58 20.37
N SER A 483 -10.32 9.66 21.62
CA SER A 483 -8.92 10.00 21.93
C SER A 483 -8.05 8.75 21.89
N VAL A 484 -6.78 8.92 21.50
CA VAL A 484 -5.74 7.88 21.55
C VAL A 484 -4.91 8.11 22.81
N GLU A 485 -5.10 7.28 23.83
CA GLU A 485 -4.43 7.40 25.13
C GLU A 485 -3.60 6.17 25.44
N ALA A 486 -2.50 6.34 26.18
CA ALA A 486 -1.72 5.20 26.64
C ALA A 486 -2.56 4.28 27.54
N ASP A 487 -2.26 2.98 27.48
CA ASP A 487 -2.75 2.02 28.47
C ASP A 487 -2.24 2.38 29.88
N ASP A 488 -3.12 2.31 30.88
CA ASP A 488 -2.82 2.74 32.25
C ASP A 488 -1.76 1.83 32.93
N GLU A 489 -1.66 0.55 32.55
CA GLU A 489 -0.71 -0.41 33.12
C GLU A 489 0.63 -0.38 32.39
N LEU A 490 0.62 -0.30 31.06
CA LEU A 490 1.82 -0.34 30.22
C LEU A 490 2.46 1.04 30.03
N GLY A 491 1.69 2.11 30.21
CA GLY A 491 2.12 3.49 30.03
C GLY A 491 2.41 3.86 28.57
N LEU A 492 3.06 5.02 28.39
CA LEU A 492 3.35 5.56 27.07
C LEU A 492 4.33 4.66 26.30
N PRO A 493 4.07 4.35 25.01
CA PRO A 493 4.97 3.54 24.21
C PRO A 493 6.30 4.27 23.98
N ASN A 494 7.42 3.53 23.96
CA ASN A 494 8.72 4.10 23.65
C ASN A 494 8.81 4.43 22.15
N ILE A 495 8.54 5.68 21.81
CA ILE A 495 8.61 6.17 20.43
C ILE A 495 10.03 6.37 19.92
N HIS A 496 11.10 6.17 20.70
CA HIS A 496 12.49 6.30 20.25
C HIS A 496 13.15 4.97 19.87
N GLU A 497 12.41 3.89 20.02
CA GLU A 497 12.79 2.53 19.66
C GLU A 497 11.82 1.96 18.63
N SER A 498 12.32 1.00 17.87
CA SER A 498 11.55 0.36 16.81
C SER A 498 12.00 -1.09 16.67
N ARG A 499 11.09 -1.95 16.23
CA ARG A 499 11.42 -3.30 15.78
C ARG A 499 11.42 -3.38 14.25
N SER A 500 12.13 -4.37 13.72
CA SER A 500 12.12 -4.65 12.29
C SER A 500 10.77 -5.25 11.87
N GLY A 501 10.14 -4.68 10.85
CA GLY A 501 9.05 -5.27 10.06
C GLY A 501 9.55 -5.81 8.71
N GLY A 502 10.85 -6.09 8.60
CA GLY A 502 11.51 -6.39 7.33
C GLY A 502 11.91 -5.10 6.62
N VAL A 503 11.11 -4.65 5.64
CA VAL A 503 11.38 -3.41 4.90
C VAL A 503 10.96 -2.16 5.69
N THR A 504 10.05 -2.34 6.65
CA THR A 504 9.51 -1.28 7.50
C THR A 504 10.16 -1.28 8.90
N SER A 505 10.17 -0.12 9.54
CA SER A 505 10.50 0.06 10.96
C SER A 505 9.18 0.28 11.69
N MET A 506 8.83 -0.65 12.57
CA MET A 506 7.56 -0.63 13.32
C MET A 506 7.80 -0.14 14.76
N PRO A 507 6.80 0.49 15.41
CA PRO A 507 6.88 0.73 16.83
C PRO A 507 6.93 -0.61 17.60
N LEU A 508 7.42 -0.56 18.83
CA LEU A 508 7.27 -1.67 19.76
C LEU A 508 5.76 -1.93 19.99
N PRO A 509 5.36 -3.17 20.35
CA PRO A 509 3.98 -3.47 20.70
C PRO A 509 3.44 -2.46 21.72
N MET A 510 2.22 -1.99 21.50
CA MET A 510 1.59 -0.95 22.30
C MET A 510 0.12 -1.27 22.48
N SER A 511 -0.42 -0.98 23.66
CA SER A 511 -1.86 -0.96 23.90
C SER A 511 -2.29 0.47 24.16
N TYR A 512 -3.49 0.82 23.73
CA TYR A 512 -4.06 2.14 23.95
C TYR A 512 -5.53 2.02 24.32
N VAL A 513 -6.02 3.05 25.00
CA VAL A 513 -7.42 3.19 25.36
C VAL A 513 -8.06 4.13 24.36
N ALA A 514 -8.97 3.64 23.54
CA ALA A 514 -9.86 4.49 22.76
C ALA A 514 -11.02 4.97 23.64
N LYS A 515 -10.94 6.19 24.19
CA LYS A 515 -12.07 6.75 24.97
C LYS A 515 -13.04 7.47 24.05
N ASN A 516 -14.32 7.11 24.15
CA ASN A 516 -15.38 7.74 23.38
C ASN A 516 -15.44 9.24 23.70
N SER A 517 -15.20 10.08 22.70
CA SER A 517 -15.43 11.52 22.83
C SER A 517 -16.94 11.75 22.74
N THR A 518 -17.55 12.25 23.83
CA THR A 518 -18.97 12.67 23.97
C THR A 518 -19.79 12.68 22.68
N GLN A 519 -20.91 11.93 22.64
CA GLN A 519 -21.88 11.86 21.53
C GLN A 519 -22.01 13.19 20.77
N LYS A 520 -21.33 13.31 19.61
CA LYS A 520 -21.37 14.51 18.79
C LYS A 520 -22.59 14.43 17.87
N PRO A 521 -23.47 15.45 17.86
CA PRO A 521 -24.62 15.48 16.96
C PRO A 521 -24.14 15.42 15.50
N GLY A 522 -24.65 14.44 14.73
CA GLY A 522 -24.27 14.17 13.34
C GLY A 522 -23.47 12.88 13.10
N LEU A 523 -22.86 12.28 14.14
CA LEU A 523 -22.23 10.95 14.04
C LEU A 523 -23.29 9.84 13.93
N GLU A 524 -24.39 9.94 14.71
CA GLU A 524 -25.46 8.94 14.76
C GLU A 524 -26.22 8.76 13.42
N GLU A 525 -26.30 9.80 12.59
CA GLU A 525 -26.95 9.73 11.27
C GLU A 525 -26.07 9.06 10.19
N GLN A 526 -24.75 9.00 10.39
CA GLN A 526 -23.82 8.31 9.49
C GLN A 526 -23.70 6.81 9.81
N ASP A 527 -23.96 6.41 11.05
CA ASP A 527 -23.78 5.04 11.53
C ASP A 527 -24.93 4.09 11.12
N GLN A 528 -25.99 4.60 10.48
CA GLN A 528 -27.04 3.78 9.88
C GLN A 528 -26.93 3.79 8.35
N PRO A 529 -26.90 2.62 7.67
CA PRO A 529 -26.91 2.59 6.22
C PRO A 529 -28.18 3.29 5.72
N LYS A 530 -28.01 4.41 5.00
CA LYS A 530 -29.11 5.27 4.54
C LYS A 530 -30.11 4.44 3.75
N ILE A 531 -31.26 4.15 4.36
CA ILE A 531 -32.33 3.35 3.75
C ILE A 531 -33.06 4.27 2.77
N HIS A 532 -32.86 4.07 1.48
CA HIS A 532 -33.58 4.81 0.46
C HIS A 532 -34.91 4.13 0.13
N ARG A 533 -35.91 4.94 -0.22
CA ARG A 533 -37.11 4.43 -0.89
C ARG A 533 -36.80 4.33 -2.38
N ILE A 534 -36.70 3.11 -2.88
CA ILE A 534 -36.35 2.85 -4.26
C ILE A 534 -37.56 2.32 -5.01
N ARG A 535 -37.87 2.94 -6.14
CA ARG A 535 -38.97 2.58 -7.03
C ARG A 535 -38.42 1.92 -8.29
N ILE A 536 -38.82 0.68 -8.53
CA ILE A 536 -38.49 -0.08 -9.74
C ILE A 536 -39.72 -0.10 -10.64
N THR A 537 -39.55 0.39 -11.87
CA THR A 537 -40.55 0.35 -12.93
C THR A 537 -40.13 -0.66 -13.98
N LEU A 538 -40.92 -1.72 -14.16
CA LEU A 538 -40.72 -2.73 -15.19
C LEU A 538 -41.68 -2.45 -16.35
N THR A 539 -41.16 -2.41 -17.57
CA THR A 539 -41.95 -2.16 -18.78
C THR A 539 -41.72 -3.29 -19.80
N SER A 540 -42.79 -3.89 -20.34
CA SER A 540 -42.65 -4.90 -21.40
C SER A 540 -43.87 -4.99 -22.31
N ARG A 541 -43.65 -5.51 -23.52
CA ARG A 541 -44.69 -5.94 -24.47
C ARG A 541 -45.16 -7.38 -24.22
N ASN A 542 -44.37 -8.20 -23.52
CA ASN A 542 -44.70 -9.59 -23.21
C ASN A 542 -45.09 -9.72 -21.72
N VAL A 543 -46.36 -10.00 -21.48
CA VAL A 543 -46.91 -10.13 -20.11
C VAL A 543 -46.27 -11.29 -19.34
N LYS A 544 -45.97 -12.42 -19.99
CA LYS A 544 -45.41 -13.60 -19.33
C LYS A 544 -44.02 -13.30 -18.76
N ASN A 545 -43.15 -12.68 -19.56
CA ASN A 545 -41.80 -12.30 -19.14
C ASN A 545 -41.85 -11.24 -18.04
N LEU A 546 -42.76 -10.26 -18.17
CA LEU A 546 -42.93 -9.20 -17.17
C LEU A 546 -43.37 -9.74 -15.80
N GLU A 547 -44.35 -10.65 -15.75
CA GLU A 547 -44.83 -11.24 -14.50
C GLU A 547 -43.76 -12.13 -13.85
N LYS A 548 -42.99 -12.88 -14.65
CA LYS A 548 -41.86 -13.68 -14.18
C LYS A 548 -40.79 -12.82 -13.52
N VAL A 549 -40.29 -11.79 -14.23
CA VAL A 549 -39.29 -10.85 -13.69
C VAL A 549 -39.81 -10.13 -12.44
N SER A 550 -41.08 -9.73 -12.43
CA SER A 550 -41.67 -9.07 -11.24
C SER A 550 -41.76 -10.00 -10.03
N SER A 551 -42.06 -11.29 -10.22
CA SER A 551 -42.13 -12.27 -9.15
C SER A 551 -40.74 -12.61 -8.61
N ASP A 552 -39.76 -12.78 -9.50
CA ASP A 552 -38.38 -13.09 -9.14
C ASP A 552 -37.74 -11.95 -8.32
N LEU A 553 -37.98 -10.68 -8.70
CA LEU A 553 -37.48 -9.52 -7.96
C LEU A 553 -38.07 -9.44 -6.54
N ILE A 554 -39.36 -9.74 -6.38
CA ILE A 554 -40.02 -9.73 -5.08
C ILE A 554 -39.52 -10.88 -4.21
N GLN A 555 -39.34 -12.07 -4.79
CA GLN A 555 -38.82 -13.23 -4.08
C GLN A 555 -37.40 -12.95 -3.56
N ARG A 556 -36.49 -12.45 -4.39
CA ARG A 556 -35.12 -12.09 -3.99
C ARG A 556 -35.09 -11.00 -2.92
N ALA A 557 -35.98 -10.02 -3.02
CA ALA A 557 -36.07 -8.96 -2.02
C ALA A 557 -36.58 -9.52 -0.65
N LYS A 558 -37.48 -10.51 -0.66
CA LYS A 558 -37.91 -11.23 0.55
C LYS A 558 -36.81 -12.13 1.11
N ASP A 559 -36.05 -12.81 0.25
CA ASP A 559 -34.92 -13.67 0.67
C ASP A 559 -33.85 -12.85 1.40
N LYS A 560 -33.67 -11.57 1.02
CA LYS A 560 -32.82 -10.59 1.70
C LYS A 560 -33.50 -9.82 2.83
N GLN A 561 -34.70 -10.24 3.27
CA GLN A 561 -35.48 -9.64 4.35
C GLN A 561 -35.81 -8.13 4.17
N LEU A 562 -35.92 -7.66 2.93
CA LEU A 562 -36.25 -6.26 2.65
C LEU A 562 -37.76 -5.99 2.75
N LYS A 563 -38.11 -4.75 3.10
CA LYS A 563 -39.51 -4.28 3.04
C LYS A 563 -39.88 -3.97 1.59
N VAL A 564 -40.81 -4.75 1.04
CA VAL A 564 -41.27 -4.67 -0.35
C VAL A 564 -42.75 -4.30 -0.41
N LYS A 565 -43.11 -3.39 -1.32
CA LYS A 565 -44.50 -3.06 -1.65
C LYS A 565 -44.70 -3.16 -3.17
N GLY A 566 -45.48 -4.13 -3.61
CA GLY A 566 -45.68 -4.42 -5.04
C GLY A 566 -45.96 -5.90 -5.28
N PRO A 567 -46.22 -6.32 -6.54
CA PRO A 567 -46.11 -5.52 -7.76
C PRO A 567 -47.44 -4.81 -8.07
N VAL A 568 -47.40 -3.48 -8.18
CA VAL A 568 -48.58 -2.70 -8.59
C VAL A 568 -48.69 -2.74 -10.10
N ARG A 569 -49.82 -3.24 -10.61
CA ARG A 569 -50.12 -3.25 -12.05
C ARG A 569 -50.61 -1.86 -12.47
N LEU A 570 -49.87 -1.20 -13.34
CA LEU A 570 -50.29 0.06 -13.93
C LEU A 570 -51.18 -0.17 -15.16
N PRO A 571 -52.05 0.80 -15.52
CA PRO A 571 -52.88 0.72 -16.72
C PRO A 571 -52.06 0.40 -17.98
N THR A 572 -52.56 -0.51 -18.80
CA THR A 572 -51.88 -0.91 -20.05
C THR A 572 -51.95 0.23 -21.06
N LYS A 573 -50.81 0.69 -21.56
CA LYS A 573 -50.78 1.68 -22.63
C LYS A 573 -50.99 0.97 -23.96
N VAL A 574 -52.07 1.31 -24.66
CA VAL A 574 -52.40 0.77 -25.98
C VAL A 574 -52.07 1.82 -27.03
N LEU A 575 -51.08 1.53 -27.87
CA LEU A 575 -50.71 2.36 -29.01
C LEU A 575 -51.35 1.77 -30.27
N ARG A 576 -52.14 2.57 -30.96
CA ARG A 576 -52.78 2.18 -32.23
C ARG A 576 -52.23 3.05 -33.34
N ILE A 577 -51.65 2.43 -34.36
CA ILE A 577 -51.16 3.11 -35.56
C ILE A 577 -51.92 2.54 -36.74
N THR A 578 -52.50 3.42 -37.55
CA THR A 578 -53.15 3.04 -38.80
C THR A 578 -52.34 3.59 -39.95
N THR A 579 -51.75 2.72 -40.77
CA THR A 579 -50.95 3.11 -41.94
C THR A 579 -51.69 2.78 -43.22
N ARG A 580 -51.60 3.66 -44.20
CA ARG A 580 -52.17 3.41 -45.52
C ARG A 580 -51.24 2.47 -46.30
N LYS A 581 -51.74 1.32 -46.76
CA LYS A 581 -50.98 0.35 -47.56
C LYS A 581 -50.64 0.86 -48.96
N SER A 582 -51.57 1.60 -49.58
CA SER A 582 -51.43 2.11 -50.95
C SER A 582 -52.16 3.46 -51.12
N PRO A 583 -51.62 4.40 -51.89
CA PRO A 583 -52.24 5.71 -52.13
C PRO A 583 -53.53 5.65 -52.97
N CYS A 584 -53.89 4.50 -53.57
CA CYS A 584 -54.97 4.42 -54.57
C CYS A 584 -55.92 3.20 -54.44
N GLY A 585 -56.32 2.81 -53.21
CA GLY A 585 -57.27 1.71 -52.97
C GLY A 585 -58.71 2.15 -52.65
N ASN A 586 -59.71 1.39 -53.13
CA ASN A 586 -61.13 1.57 -52.82
C ASN A 586 -61.53 0.70 -51.60
N GLY A 587 -61.69 1.31 -50.42
CA GLY A 587 -62.32 0.67 -49.25
C GLY A 587 -61.39 0.10 -48.17
N SER A 588 -61.94 -0.77 -47.31
CA SER A 588 -61.36 -1.28 -46.05
C SER A 588 -60.04 -2.07 -46.19
N GLU A 589 -59.67 -2.48 -47.40
CA GLU A 589 -58.39 -3.13 -47.76
C GLU A 589 -57.19 -2.16 -47.78
N THR A 590 -57.44 -0.85 -47.64
CA THR A 590 -56.43 0.21 -47.88
C THR A 590 -55.52 0.50 -46.68
N PHE A 591 -55.86 0.04 -45.48
CA PHE A 591 -55.17 0.42 -44.24
C PHE A 591 -54.72 -0.81 -43.42
N ASP A 592 -53.47 -0.81 -42.99
CA ASP A 592 -53.01 -1.65 -41.90
C ASP A 592 -53.30 -0.98 -40.56
N ARG A 593 -53.73 -1.78 -39.58
CA ARG A 593 -53.93 -1.34 -38.20
C ARG A 593 -53.00 -2.13 -37.29
N PHE A 594 -52.01 -1.46 -36.74
CA PHE A 594 -51.08 -2.03 -35.77
C PHE A 594 -51.52 -1.62 -34.36
N GLU A 595 -51.61 -2.59 -33.45
CA GLU A 595 -51.82 -2.35 -32.02
C GLU A 595 -50.61 -2.87 -31.24
N MET A 596 -50.01 -2.01 -30.42
CA MET A 596 -48.96 -2.37 -29.48
C MET A 596 -49.44 -2.12 -28.06
N ARG A 597 -49.37 -3.16 -27.22
CA ARG A 597 -49.71 -3.07 -25.79
C ARG A 597 -48.43 -3.03 -24.98
N ILE A 598 -48.32 -2.03 -24.12
CA ILE A 598 -47.19 -1.86 -23.21
C ILE A 598 -47.71 -2.00 -21.78
N HIS A 599 -47.19 -2.99 -21.08
CA HIS A 599 -47.57 -3.30 -19.71
C HIS A 599 -46.48 -2.80 -18.75
N LYS A 600 -46.90 -2.22 -17.62
CA LYS A 600 -45.99 -1.71 -16.60
C LYS A 600 -46.25 -2.32 -15.23
N ARG A 601 -45.19 -2.60 -14.46
CA ARG A 601 -45.25 -3.01 -13.06
C ARG A 601 -44.39 -2.08 -12.23
N LEU A 602 -44.88 -1.72 -11.05
CA LEU A 602 -44.18 -0.85 -10.11
C LEU A 602 -43.94 -1.61 -8.81
N ILE A 603 -42.70 -1.61 -8.35
CA ILE A 603 -42.27 -2.23 -7.09
C ILE A 603 -41.53 -1.16 -6.29
N ASP A 604 -42.01 -0.88 -5.07
CA ASP A 604 -41.32 -0.01 -4.12
C ASP A 604 -40.55 -0.89 -3.11
N LEU A 605 -39.29 -0.55 -2.86
CA LEU A 605 -38.37 -1.22 -1.93
C LEU A 605 -37.79 -0.20 -0.96
N HIS A 606 -37.60 -0.58 0.30
CA HIS A 606 -36.81 0.21 1.25
C HIS A 606 -35.49 -0.51 1.51
N SER A 607 -34.40 0.03 0.99
CA SER A 607 -33.10 -0.64 1.04
C SER A 607 -31.95 0.33 0.78
N PRO A 608 -30.74 0.06 1.31
CA PRO A 608 -29.51 0.69 0.84
C PRO A 608 -29.32 0.48 -0.68
N SER A 609 -28.73 1.48 -1.35
CA SER A 609 -28.59 1.51 -2.81
C SER A 609 -27.76 0.34 -3.37
N GLU A 610 -26.81 -0.17 -2.59
CA GLU A 610 -25.96 -1.32 -2.95
C GLU A 610 -26.73 -2.63 -3.05
N ILE A 611 -27.65 -2.89 -2.11
CA ILE A 611 -28.42 -4.13 -2.07
C ILE A 611 -29.40 -4.19 -3.25
N VAL A 612 -29.95 -3.04 -3.68
CA VAL A 612 -30.84 -2.98 -4.85
C VAL A 612 -30.09 -3.29 -6.13
N LYS A 613 -28.87 -2.78 -6.31
CA LYS A 613 -28.04 -3.10 -7.48
C LYS A 613 -27.87 -4.61 -7.63
N GLN A 614 -27.56 -5.32 -6.55
CA GLN A 614 -27.41 -6.79 -6.53
C GLN A 614 -28.72 -7.54 -6.83
N ILE A 615 -29.88 -6.99 -6.48
CA ILE A 615 -31.18 -7.60 -6.79
C ILE A 615 -31.51 -7.42 -8.29
N THR A 616 -31.13 -6.27 -8.86
CA THR A 616 -31.42 -5.91 -10.25
C THR A 616 -30.41 -6.40 -11.29
N SER A 617 -29.20 -6.82 -10.89
CA SER A 617 -28.07 -7.07 -11.81
C SER A 617 -28.10 -8.40 -12.58
N ILE A 618 -29.03 -9.33 -12.32
CA ILE A 618 -28.94 -10.71 -12.86
C ILE A 618 -30.21 -11.18 -13.60
N SER A 619 -29.98 -11.58 -14.87
CA SER A 619 -30.85 -12.23 -15.88
C SER A 619 -32.20 -11.55 -16.15
N ILE A 620 -32.18 -10.41 -16.83
CA ILE A 620 -33.40 -9.78 -17.37
C ILE A 620 -33.83 -10.58 -18.61
N GLU A 621 -35.03 -11.15 -18.57
CA GLU A 621 -35.65 -11.83 -19.72
C GLU A 621 -35.72 -10.89 -20.94
N PRO A 622 -35.48 -11.38 -22.17
CA PRO A 622 -35.51 -10.55 -23.37
C PRO A 622 -36.83 -9.78 -23.49
N GLY A 623 -36.74 -8.46 -23.72
CA GLY A 623 -37.88 -7.58 -23.94
C GLY A 623 -38.54 -7.00 -22.69
N VAL A 624 -37.91 -7.09 -21.51
CA VAL A 624 -38.29 -6.36 -20.29
C VAL A 624 -37.28 -5.21 -20.06
N GLU A 625 -37.78 -3.99 -19.95
CA GLU A 625 -37.02 -2.79 -19.61
C GLU A 625 -37.20 -2.49 -18.13
N VAL A 626 -36.10 -2.22 -17.42
CA VAL A 626 -36.08 -1.97 -15.97
C VAL A 626 -35.55 -0.56 -15.73
N GLU A 627 -36.37 0.28 -15.11
CA GLU A 627 -36.02 1.63 -14.71
C GLU A 627 -36.04 1.72 -13.17
N VAL A 628 -34.96 2.25 -12.58
CA VAL A 628 -34.82 2.37 -11.11
C VAL A 628 -34.73 3.84 -10.74
N THR A 629 -35.64 4.30 -9.89
CA THR A 629 -35.67 5.67 -9.38
C THR A 629 -35.47 5.66 -7.87
N ILE A 630 -34.52 6.45 -7.37
CA ILE A 630 -34.27 6.65 -5.94
C ILE A 630 -35.07 7.89 -5.53
N ALA A 631 -35.98 7.74 -4.56
CA ALA A 631 -36.87 8.81 -4.07
C ALA A 631 -36.43 9.34 -2.71
#